data_AF-A0A800MG98-F1
#
_entry.id   AF-A0A800MG98-F1
#
_cell.length_a   1.000
_cell.length_b   1.000
_cell.length_c   1.000
_cell.angle_alpha   90.00
_cell.angle_beta   90.00
_cell.angle_gamma   90.00
#
_symmetry.space_group_name_H-M   'P 1'
#
loop_
_entity.id
_entity.type
_entity.pdbx_description
1 polymer ?
#
loop_
_entity_poly.entity_id
_entity_poly.type
_entity_poly.pdbx_seq_one_letter_code
_entity_poly.pdbx_strand_id
1 'polypeptide(L)'
;MNIIRYFRPVLSVLALVLLASSVRAQELAQLRFAGLVRGPAEVVSESQLGLPGMLVVKVKAMVRGEARNVDFELFLAPNTSGQEVAGLVAARLIKAGFDVIQPGNSGKSGTSTFIIVDALRVEVLVPNGLITSLASLSSAPAYFEVVAEREEKDSFDIQLSCAFRLPIKRGIERVDFLVVLEGPVHATQMAESISTQALKHGLRSERPNSVAWRPLRTVKSNTCLGFCASWHGRPGWGAVLGLADHR
;
A
#
# COMPACT_ATOMS: atom_id res chain seq x y z
N MET A 1 4.62 43.15 45.81
CA MET A 1 4.00 41.88 45.35
C MET A 1 4.51 41.62 43.93
N ASN A 2 5.45 40.68 43.75
CA ASN A 2 6.23 40.52 42.51
C ASN A 2 5.53 39.59 41.50
N ILE A 3 4.65 40.16 40.66
CA ILE A 3 3.87 39.44 39.64
C ILE A 3 4.75 38.91 38.48
N ILE A 4 5.97 39.43 38.32
CA ILE A 4 6.86 39.13 37.19
C ILE A 4 7.48 37.72 37.25
N ARG A 5 7.55 37.08 38.43
CA ARG A 5 8.23 35.77 38.58
C ARG A 5 7.43 34.56 38.09
N TYR A 6 6.11 34.69 37.88
CA TYR A 6 5.25 33.60 37.41
C TYR A 6 4.99 33.62 35.90
N PHE A 7 5.31 34.73 35.20
CA PHE A 7 5.03 34.88 33.77
C PHE A 7 5.98 34.07 32.87
N ARG A 8 7.26 33.95 33.26
CA ARG A 8 8.27 33.20 32.49
C ARG A 8 7.98 31.70 32.37
N PRO A 9 7.68 30.95 33.45
CA PRO A 9 7.43 29.52 33.31
C PRO A 9 6.14 29.22 32.51
N VAL A 10 5.11 30.06 32.62
CA VAL A 10 3.85 29.89 31.86
C VAL A 10 4.07 30.07 30.36
N LEU A 11 4.85 31.08 29.94
CA LEU A 11 5.19 31.27 28.53
C LEU A 11 6.05 30.13 27.97
N SER A 12 6.97 29.58 28.77
CA SER A 12 7.80 28.45 28.34
C SER A 12 6.99 27.15 28.18
N VAL A 13 6.03 26.89 29.07
CA VAL A 13 5.12 25.73 28.96
C VAL A 13 4.17 25.91 27.76
N LEU A 14 3.65 27.12 27.53
CA LEU A 14 2.81 27.41 26.37
C LEU A 14 3.58 27.23 25.05
N ALA A 15 4.82 27.70 24.98
CA ALA A 15 5.70 27.48 23.82
C ALA A 15 6.04 25.99 23.62
N LEU A 16 6.25 25.23 24.69
CA LEU A 16 6.49 23.78 24.59
C LEU A 16 5.24 23.03 24.13
N VAL A 17 4.04 23.45 24.56
CA VAL A 17 2.76 22.88 24.11
C VAL A 17 2.46 23.25 22.65
N LEU A 18 2.79 24.48 22.23
CA LEU A 18 2.66 24.95 20.84
C LEU A 18 3.72 24.36 19.89
N LEU A 19 4.88 23.94 20.41
CA LEU A 19 5.91 23.23 19.65
C LEU A 19 5.71 21.69 19.68
N ALA A 20 5.02 21.16 20.68
CA ALA A 20 4.63 19.75 20.76
C ALA A 20 3.40 19.41 19.90
N SER A 21 2.64 20.43 19.46
CA SER A 21 1.58 20.22 18.47
C SER A 21 2.18 19.90 17.11
N SER A 22 1.98 18.64 16.71
CA SER A 22 2.10 18.08 15.35
C SER A 22 3.48 17.64 14.83
N VAL A 23 4.26 16.92 15.62
CA VAL A 23 5.01 15.80 15.01
C VAL A 23 3.99 14.68 14.76
N ARG A 24 3.19 14.82 13.70
CA ARG A 24 2.34 13.73 13.22
C ARG A 24 3.24 12.66 12.64
N ALA A 25 3.02 11.40 13.02
CA ALA A 25 3.64 10.28 12.32
C ALA A 25 3.14 10.32 10.87
N GLN A 26 4.05 10.60 9.94
CA GLN A 26 3.72 10.63 8.51
C GLN A 26 3.49 9.21 8.02
N GLU A 27 2.33 8.97 7.43
CA GLU A 27 2.00 7.66 6.86
C GLU A 27 2.53 7.58 5.44
N LEU A 28 3.43 6.62 5.20
CA LEU A 28 4.17 6.50 3.95
C LEU A 28 3.74 5.23 3.21
N ALA A 29 3.03 5.41 2.10
CA ALA A 29 2.71 4.33 1.18
C ALA A 29 3.74 4.29 0.05
N GLN A 30 4.39 3.14 -0.14
CA GLN A 30 5.24 2.90 -1.30
C GLN A 30 4.47 2.13 -2.36
N LEU A 31 4.54 2.62 -3.60
CA LEU A 31 4.06 1.89 -4.77
C LEU A 31 5.25 1.66 -5.72
N ARG A 32 5.40 0.41 -6.15
CA ARG A 32 6.45 -0.03 -7.06
C ARG A 32 5.86 -0.76 -8.24
N PHE A 33 6.38 -0.46 -9.43
CA PHE A 33 6.07 -1.15 -10.68
C PHE A 33 7.34 -1.70 -11.32
N ALA A 34 7.25 -2.88 -11.91
CA ALA A 34 8.33 -3.56 -12.60
C ALA A 34 7.80 -4.34 -13.81
N GLY A 35 8.67 -4.65 -14.78
CA GLY A 35 8.29 -5.42 -15.96
C GLY A 35 7.69 -4.55 -17.07
N LEU A 36 6.94 -5.19 -17.97
CA LEU A 36 6.37 -4.59 -19.17
C LEU A 36 4.90 -5.00 -19.31
N VAL A 37 4.04 -4.05 -19.66
CA VAL A 37 2.63 -4.34 -20.00
C VAL A 37 2.59 -5.31 -21.17
N ARG A 38 1.90 -6.44 -20.99
CA ARG A 38 1.67 -7.41 -22.07
C ARG A 38 0.37 -7.07 -22.78
N GLY A 39 0.42 -7.07 -24.11
CA GLY A 39 -0.79 -7.03 -24.93
C GLY A 39 -1.65 -8.31 -24.77
N PRO A 40 -2.88 -8.32 -25.28
CA PRO A 40 -3.69 -9.53 -25.28
C PRO A 40 -2.96 -10.63 -26.05
N ALA A 41 -2.82 -11.81 -25.44
CA ALA A 41 -2.09 -12.93 -26.03
C ALA A 41 -2.85 -13.61 -27.18
N GLU A 42 -4.18 -13.41 -27.28
CA GLU A 42 -5.05 -13.98 -28.30
C GLU A 42 -6.17 -12.99 -28.64
N VAL A 43 -6.76 -13.13 -29.84
CA VAL A 43 -7.89 -12.31 -30.32
C VAL A 43 -9.03 -12.40 -29.30
N VAL A 44 -9.24 -11.32 -28.57
CA VAL A 44 -10.22 -11.22 -27.51
C VAL A 44 -11.61 -11.11 -28.14
N SER A 45 -12.45 -12.13 -27.95
CA SER A 45 -13.89 -12.09 -28.22
C SER A 45 -14.51 -10.81 -27.64
N GLU A 46 -15.36 -10.13 -28.41
CA GLU A 46 -16.00 -8.83 -28.12
C GLU A 46 -16.72 -8.75 -26.75
N SER A 47 -16.90 -9.87 -26.06
CA SER A 47 -17.48 -9.97 -24.71
C SER A 47 -16.50 -9.74 -23.54
N GLN A 48 -15.17 -9.70 -23.77
CA GLN A 48 -14.18 -9.41 -22.72
C GLN A 48 -13.80 -7.92 -22.72
N LEU A 49 -14.75 -7.08 -22.28
CA LEU A 49 -14.51 -5.65 -21.97
C LEU A 49 -13.73 -5.49 -20.65
N GLY A 50 -12.57 -6.12 -20.56
CA GLY A 50 -11.49 -5.71 -19.68
C GLY A 50 -10.36 -5.33 -20.61
N LEU A 51 -10.24 -4.04 -20.94
CA LEU A 51 -9.30 -3.62 -21.98
C LEU A 51 -7.88 -4.03 -21.55
N PRO A 52 -7.19 -4.89 -22.32
CA PRO A 52 -5.86 -5.36 -21.98
C PRO A 52 -4.95 -4.12 -21.87
N GLY A 53 -4.39 -3.90 -20.68
CA GLY A 53 -3.58 -2.71 -20.39
C GLY A 53 -4.26 -1.64 -19.53
N MET A 54 -5.48 -1.86 -19.02
CA MET A 54 -6.09 -0.92 -18.06
C MET A 54 -5.42 -1.03 -16.68
N LEU A 55 -4.87 0.09 -16.21
CA LEU A 55 -4.35 0.31 -14.86
C LEU A 55 -5.31 1.22 -14.10
N VAL A 56 -5.75 0.80 -12.92
CA VAL A 56 -6.56 1.61 -12.01
C VAL A 56 -5.73 1.93 -10.77
N VAL A 57 -5.66 3.22 -10.40
CA VAL A 57 -4.97 3.68 -9.20
C VAL A 57 -5.87 4.66 -8.45
N LYS A 58 -6.27 4.30 -7.23
CA LYS A 58 -7.03 5.19 -6.35
C LYS A 58 -6.22 5.52 -5.11
N VAL A 59 -6.02 6.80 -4.84
CA VAL A 59 -5.24 7.27 -3.70
C VAL A 59 -6.09 8.21 -2.87
N LYS A 60 -6.11 7.97 -1.56
CA LYS A 60 -6.58 8.90 -0.55
C LYS A 60 -5.41 9.28 0.35
N ALA A 61 -5.16 10.57 0.53
CA ALA A 61 -4.10 11.08 1.39
C ALA A 61 -4.52 12.40 2.05
N MET A 62 -3.80 12.80 3.09
CA MET A 62 -3.94 14.14 3.67
C MET A 62 -3.08 15.12 2.86
N VAL A 63 -3.71 16.16 2.32
CA VAL A 63 -3.04 17.23 1.59
C VAL A 63 -3.36 18.54 2.30
N ARG A 64 -2.34 19.17 2.87
CA ARG A 64 -2.47 20.44 3.62
C ARG A 64 -3.53 20.37 4.75
N GLY A 65 -3.62 19.22 5.41
CA GLY A 65 -4.56 19.00 6.52
C GLY A 65 -5.96 18.54 6.12
N GLU A 66 -6.27 18.40 4.83
CA GLU A 66 -7.56 17.91 4.33
C GLU A 66 -7.41 16.56 3.63
N ALA A 67 -8.35 15.64 3.84
CA ALA A 67 -8.36 14.38 3.09
C ALA A 67 -8.77 14.65 1.64
N ARG A 68 -7.89 14.26 0.71
CA ARG A 68 -8.15 14.31 -0.73
C ARG A 68 -8.12 12.93 -1.33
N ASN A 69 -8.93 12.74 -2.35
CA ASN A 69 -9.00 11.51 -3.11
C ASN A 69 -8.65 11.83 -4.57
N VAL A 70 -7.99 10.89 -5.22
CA VAL A 70 -7.85 10.88 -6.67
C VAL A 70 -8.00 9.47 -7.20
N ASP A 71 -8.65 9.36 -8.35
CA ASP A 71 -8.87 8.12 -9.06
C ASP A 71 -8.33 8.29 -10.48
N PHE A 72 -7.55 7.31 -10.94
CA PHE A 72 -6.99 7.28 -12.28
C PHE A 72 -7.29 5.94 -12.92
N GLU A 73 -7.90 6.00 -14.10
CA GLU A 73 -7.95 4.90 -15.04
C GLU A 73 -7.03 5.24 -16.22
N LEU A 74 -6.10 4.33 -16.52
CA LEU A 74 -5.03 4.53 -17.48
C LEU A 74 -5.01 3.36 -18.47
N PHE A 75 -5.19 3.67 -19.75
CA PHE A 75 -4.92 2.72 -20.82
C PHE A 75 -3.44 2.73 -21.16
N LEU A 76 -2.75 1.62 -20.89
CA LEU A 76 -1.34 1.46 -21.15
C LEU A 76 -1.14 0.70 -22.46
N ALA A 77 -0.28 1.24 -23.33
CA ALA A 77 0.12 0.54 -24.54
C ALA A 77 0.95 -0.71 -24.19
N PRO A 78 0.92 -1.76 -25.02
CA PRO A 78 1.85 -2.87 -24.89
C PRO A 78 3.30 -2.39 -24.84
N ASN A 79 4.13 -3.08 -24.05
CA ASN A 79 5.53 -2.73 -23.77
C ASN A 79 5.75 -1.43 -22.97
N THR A 80 4.69 -0.79 -22.46
CA THR A 80 4.88 0.26 -21.44
C THR A 80 5.57 -0.36 -20.23
N SER A 81 6.70 0.22 -19.85
CA SER A 81 7.53 -0.26 -18.75
C SER A 81 6.99 0.17 -17.40
N GLY A 82 7.29 -0.62 -16.35
CA GLY A 82 6.98 -0.25 -14.98
C GLY A 82 7.56 1.12 -14.58
N GLN A 83 8.69 1.53 -15.17
CA GLN A 83 9.26 2.86 -14.96
C GLN A 83 8.40 3.98 -15.53
N GLU A 84 7.92 3.83 -16.76
CA GLU A 84 7.01 4.80 -17.40
C GLU A 84 5.70 4.89 -16.64
N VAL A 85 5.16 3.74 -16.21
CA VAL A 85 3.95 3.68 -15.38
C VAL A 85 4.15 4.43 -14.06
N ALA A 86 5.23 4.13 -13.33
CA ALA A 86 5.52 4.80 -12.06
C ALA A 86 5.69 6.31 -12.24
N GLY A 87 6.40 6.74 -13.30
CA GLY A 87 6.57 8.16 -13.64
C GLY A 87 5.24 8.85 -13.95
N LEU A 88 4.39 8.21 -14.75
CA LEU A 88 3.08 8.74 -15.12
C LEU A 88 2.15 8.88 -13.92
N VAL A 89 2.07 7.85 -13.06
CA VAL A 89 1.22 7.88 -11.86
C VAL A 89 1.71 8.93 -10.88
N ALA A 90 3.02 8.99 -10.60
CA ALA A 90 3.59 9.99 -9.72
C ALA A 90 3.37 11.42 -10.24
N ALA A 91 3.59 11.67 -11.53
CA ALA A 91 3.35 12.98 -12.13
C ALA A 91 1.87 13.42 -12.01
N ARG A 92 0.92 12.49 -12.18
CA ARG A 92 -0.50 12.76 -12.00
C ARG A 92 -0.88 13.05 -10.55
N LEU A 93 -0.30 12.31 -9.60
CA LEU A 93 -0.48 12.57 -8.16
C LEU A 93 0.05 13.95 -7.76
N ILE A 94 1.25 14.31 -8.21
CA ILE A 94 1.85 15.64 -7.97
C ILE A 94 0.95 16.73 -8.57
N LYS A 95 0.46 16.53 -9.81
CA LYS A 95 -0.48 17.49 -10.44
C LYS A 95 -1.80 17.63 -9.67
N ALA A 96 -2.26 16.56 -9.02
CA ALA A 96 -3.44 16.58 -8.14
C ALA A 96 -3.15 17.19 -6.74
N GLY A 97 -1.90 17.59 -6.47
CA GLY A 97 -1.48 18.27 -5.24
C GLY A 97 -1.03 17.32 -4.12
N PHE A 98 -0.76 16.05 -4.42
CA PHE A 98 -0.22 15.10 -3.46
C PHE A 98 1.30 15.25 -3.35
N ASP A 99 1.83 15.08 -2.14
CA ASP A 99 3.27 15.03 -1.89
C ASP A 99 3.80 13.63 -2.23
N VAL A 100 4.68 13.55 -3.23
CA VAL A 100 5.25 12.30 -3.73
C VAL A 100 6.78 12.38 -3.74
N ILE A 101 7.42 11.39 -3.13
CA ILE A 101 8.87 11.25 -3.12
C ILE A 101 9.27 10.19 -4.15
N GLN A 102 10.07 10.58 -5.14
CA GLN A 102 10.67 9.67 -6.10
C GLN A 102 12.17 9.49 -5.77
N PRO A 103 12.60 8.34 -5.23
CA PRO A 103 14.03 8.06 -5.11
C PRO A 103 14.65 8.08 -6.50
N GLY A 104 15.74 8.83 -6.66
CA GLY A 104 16.34 9.11 -7.97
C GLY A 104 16.54 7.86 -8.83
N ASN A 105 16.28 7.99 -10.14
CA ASN A 105 16.44 6.90 -11.10
C ASN A 105 17.90 6.48 -11.18
N SER A 106 18.27 5.39 -10.50
CA SER A 106 19.50 4.66 -10.87
C SER A 106 19.20 3.98 -12.21
N GLY A 107 19.74 4.53 -13.31
CA GLY A 107 19.37 4.22 -14.70
C GLY A 107 19.65 2.80 -15.21
N LYS A 108 19.49 1.77 -14.37
CA LYS A 108 19.72 0.35 -14.71
C LYS A 108 18.63 -0.62 -14.22
N SER A 109 17.56 -0.15 -13.58
CA SER A 109 16.50 -1.04 -13.11
C SER A 109 15.22 -0.81 -13.90
N GLY A 110 14.71 -1.85 -14.58
CA GLY A 110 13.33 -1.88 -15.12
C GLY A 110 12.25 -1.92 -14.03
N THR A 111 12.57 -1.38 -12.85
CA THR A 111 11.72 -1.26 -11.68
C THR A 111 11.78 0.18 -11.19
N SER A 112 10.63 0.76 -10.89
CA SER A 112 10.53 2.11 -10.38
C SER A 112 9.55 2.16 -9.23
N THR A 113 9.86 3.04 -8.29
CA THR A 113 9.19 3.16 -7.00
C THR A 113 8.95 4.62 -6.73
N PHE A 114 7.82 4.94 -6.10
CA PHE A 114 7.60 6.22 -5.48
C PHE A 114 6.87 6.04 -4.14
N ILE A 115 6.95 7.06 -3.30
CA ILE A 115 6.35 7.09 -1.97
C ILE A 115 5.34 8.22 -1.94
N ILE A 116 4.12 7.93 -1.49
CA ILE A 116 3.05 8.89 -1.25
C ILE A 116 3.10 9.25 0.23
N VAL A 117 3.22 10.56 0.51
CA VAL A 117 3.27 11.09 1.88
C VAL A 117 1.84 11.28 2.42
N ASP A 118 1.67 11.01 3.71
CA ASP A 118 0.40 11.07 4.44
C ASP A 118 -0.74 10.31 3.75
N ALA A 119 -0.40 9.15 3.16
CA ALA A 119 -1.36 8.27 2.53
C ALA A 119 -2.29 7.64 3.58
N LEU A 120 -3.58 7.57 3.27
CA LEU A 120 -4.61 6.92 4.09
C LEU A 120 -5.12 5.65 3.42
N ARG A 121 -5.15 5.62 2.09
CA ARG A 121 -5.57 4.47 1.29
C ARG A 121 -4.92 4.49 -0.07
N VAL A 122 -4.42 3.34 -0.53
CA VAL A 122 -3.94 3.14 -1.90
C VAL A 122 -4.56 1.86 -2.45
N GLU A 123 -5.27 1.98 -3.55
CA GLU A 123 -5.83 0.86 -4.31
C GLU A 123 -5.17 0.84 -5.69
N VAL A 124 -4.73 -0.33 -6.12
CA VAL A 124 -4.10 -0.50 -7.43
C VAL A 124 -4.56 -1.80 -8.07
N LEU A 125 -5.14 -1.70 -9.26
CA LEU A 125 -5.44 -2.84 -10.14
C LEU A 125 -4.55 -2.74 -11.37
N VAL A 126 -3.86 -3.83 -11.68
CA VAL A 126 -2.68 -3.78 -12.56
C VAL A 126 -2.89 -4.71 -13.74
N PRO A 127 -2.63 -4.26 -14.98
CA PRO A 127 -2.76 -5.12 -16.15
C PRO A 127 -1.68 -6.21 -16.19
N ASN A 128 -1.88 -7.19 -17.08
CA ASN A 128 -0.93 -8.28 -17.28
C ASN A 128 0.48 -7.81 -17.64
N GLY A 129 1.49 -8.53 -17.14
CA GLY A 129 2.90 -8.34 -17.47
C GLY A 129 3.68 -7.43 -16.53
N LEU A 130 2.99 -6.57 -15.77
CA LEU A 130 3.61 -5.78 -14.72
C LEU A 130 3.69 -6.58 -13.41
N ILE A 131 4.75 -6.37 -12.64
CA ILE A 131 4.83 -6.79 -11.24
C ILE A 131 4.64 -5.53 -10.41
N THR A 132 3.72 -5.59 -9.44
CA THR A 132 3.40 -4.44 -8.59
C THR A 132 3.61 -4.78 -7.14
N SER A 133 4.07 -3.79 -6.36
CA SER A 133 4.16 -3.90 -4.92
C SER A 133 3.55 -2.68 -4.22
N LEU A 134 2.75 -2.92 -3.18
CA LEU A 134 2.23 -1.91 -2.26
C LEU A 134 2.84 -2.16 -0.87
N ALA A 135 3.42 -1.12 -0.27
CA ALA A 135 3.99 -1.23 1.06
C ALA A 135 3.63 -0.07 1.98
N SER A 136 3.45 -0.40 3.26
CA SER A 136 3.42 0.54 4.38
C SER A 136 4.81 0.61 4.99
N LEU A 137 5.44 1.78 4.94
CA LEU A 137 6.83 1.97 5.42
C LEU A 137 6.91 2.48 6.86
N SER A 138 5.85 3.09 7.36
CA SER A 138 5.78 3.81 8.63
C SER A 138 5.20 2.96 9.77
N SER A 139 4.27 2.07 9.45
CA SER A 139 3.47 1.36 10.44
C SER A 139 2.90 0.04 9.91
N ALA A 140 2.29 -0.74 10.81
CA ALA A 140 1.40 -1.82 10.40
C ALA A 140 0.20 -1.23 9.64
N PRO A 141 -0.24 -1.85 8.53
CA PRO A 141 -1.40 -1.34 7.82
C PRO A 141 -2.65 -1.43 8.69
N ALA A 142 -3.52 -0.42 8.58
CA ALA A 142 -4.83 -0.47 9.22
C ALA A 142 -5.68 -1.61 8.64
N TYR A 143 -5.54 -1.87 7.34
CA TYR A 143 -6.10 -3.04 6.67
C TYR A 143 -5.45 -3.28 5.31
N PHE A 144 -5.62 -4.49 4.81
CA PHE A 144 -5.20 -4.93 3.50
C PHE A 144 -6.31 -5.78 2.87
N GLU A 145 -6.61 -5.52 1.60
CA GLU A 145 -7.64 -6.24 0.84
C GLU A 145 -7.05 -6.66 -0.51
N VAL A 146 -7.44 -7.83 -0.99
CA VAL A 146 -7.28 -8.21 -2.39
C VAL A 146 -8.60 -7.88 -3.08
N VAL A 147 -8.53 -7.21 -4.22
CA VAL A 147 -9.71 -6.76 -4.98
C VAL A 147 -9.70 -7.35 -6.36
N ALA A 148 -10.89 -7.73 -6.83
CA ALA A 148 -11.14 -8.17 -8.18
C ALA A 148 -12.41 -7.48 -8.71
N GLU A 149 -12.35 -6.87 -9.89
CA GLU A 149 -13.51 -6.24 -10.54
C GLU A 149 -14.58 -7.25 -10.98
N ARG A 150 -14.17 -8.50 -11.20
CA ARG A 150 -15.04 -9.60 -11.64
C ARG A 150 -14.63 -10.89 -10.95
N GLU A 151 -15.58 -11.79 -10.78
CA GLU A 151 -15.30 -13.17 -10.35
C GLU A 151 -14.53 -13.88 -11.47
N GLU A 152 -13.22 -14.05 -11.30
CA GLU A 152 -12.39 -14.81 -12.23
C GLU A 152 -12.08 -16.21 -11.68
N LYS A 153 -11.98 -17.19 -12.59
CA LYS A 153 -11.83 -18.61 -12.25
C LYS A 153 -10.38 -19.05 -12.04
N ASP A 154 -9.40 -18.27 -12.51
CA ASP A 154 -7.99 -18.70 -12.40
C ASP A 154 -7.35 -18.18 -11.11
N SER A 155 -6.22 -18.78 -10.73
CA SER A 155 -5.56 -18.45 -9.48
C SER A 155 -4.92 -17.05 -9.47
N PHE A 156 -4.87 -16.43 -8.29
CA PHE A 156 -4.14 -15.18 -8.05
C PHE A 156 -3.13 -15.37 -6.92
N ASP A 157 -1.87 -15.05 -7.22
CA ASP A 157 -0.74 -15.25 -6.32
C ASP A 157 -0.28 -13.90 -5.77
N ILE A 158 -0.23 -13.81 -4.44
CA ILE A 158 0.25 -12.61 -3.76
C ILE A 158 1.27 -12.96 -2.68
N GLN A 159 2.47 -12.39 -2.82
CA GLN A 159 3.53 -12.49 -1.84
C GLN A 159 3.36 -11.39 -0.80
N LEU A 160 3.20 -11.79 0.46
CA LEU A 160 3.10 -10.88 1.58
C LEU A 160 4.38 -10.92 2.42
N SER A 161 4.74 -9.76 2.96
CA SER A 161 5.90 -9.57 3.81
C SER A 161 5.56 -8.63 4.95
N CYS A 162 5.86 -9.03 6.18
CA CYS A 162 5.67 -8.21 7.36
C CYS A 162 6.99 -8.09 8.13
N ALA A 163 7.35 -6.87 8.51
CA ALA A 163 8.53 -6.59 9.32
C ALA A 163 8.12 -6.37 10.78
N PHE A 164 8.80 -7.00 11.72
CA PHE A 164 8.49 -6.95 13.14
C PHE A 164 9.69 -6.54 13.98
N ARG A 165 9.44 -5.70 14.98
CA ARG A 165 10.44 -5.35 15.98
C ARG A 165 10.57 -6.47 17.01
N LEU A 166 11.80 -6.96 17.22
CA LEU A 166 12.10 -7.85 18.31
C LEU A 166 12.12 -7.07 19.66
N PRO A 167 11.42 -7.53 20.71
CA PRO A 167 11.30 -6.79 21.96
C PRO A 167 12.60 -6.75 22.77
N ILE A 168 13.40 -7.83 22.72
CA ILE A 168 14.59 -8.00 23.57
C ILE A 168 15.90 -7.71 22.82
N LYS A 169 15.94 -8.03 21.52
CA LYS A 169 17.08 -7.74 20.64
C LYS A 169 16.69 -6.52 19.80
N ARG A 170 17.53 -5.49 19.70
CA ARG A 170 17.30 -4.33 18.80
C ARG A 170 17.39 -4.75 17.32
N GLY A 171 16.54 -5.69 16.90
CA GLY A 171 16.56 -6.31 15.59
C GLY A 171 15.18 -6.38 14.97
N ILE A 172 15.16 -6.65 13.67
CA ILE A 172 13.95 -6.80 12.87
C ILE A 172 13.83 -8.26 12.45
N GLU A 173 12.67 -8.87 12.70
CA GLU A 173 12.28 -10.16 12.15
C GLU A 173 11.37 -9.91 10.95
N ARG A 174 11.61 -10.61 9.84
CA ARG A 174 10.78 -10.53 8.65
C ARG A 174 10.05 -11.85 8.48
N VAL A 175 8.74 -11.78 8.23
CA VAL A 175 7.90 -12.94 7.94
C VAL A 175 7.37 -12.78 6.52
N ASP A 176 7.80 -13.67 5.63
CA ASP A 176 7.38 -13.72 4.23
C ASP A 176 6.50 -14.97 4.02
N PHE A 177 5.38 -14.81 3.33
CA PHE A 177 4.50 -15.92 2.97
C PHE A 177 3.74 -15.65 1.67
N LEU A 178 3.52 -16.72 0.90
CA LEU A 178 2.76 -16.69 -0.35
C LEU A 178 1.31 -17.07 -0.06
N VAL A 179 0.39 -16.30 -0.64
CA VAL A 179 -1.03 -16.64 -0.65
C VAL A 179 -1.43 -16.91 -2.09
N VAL A 180 -1.89 -18.13 -2.34
CA VAL A 180 -2.46 -18.57 -3.62
C VAL A 180 -3.98 -18.58 -3.42
N LEU A 181 -4.68 -17.80 -4.23
CA LEU A 181 -6.14 -17.70 -4.22
C LEU A 181 -6.66 -18.47 -5.44
N GLU A 182 -7.15 -19.70 -5.25
CA GLU A 182 -7.68 -20.56 -6.32
C GLU A 182 -9.16 -20.21 -6.62
N GLY A 183 -9.47 -19.83 -7.86
CA GLY A 183 -10.79 -19.29 -8.22
C GLY A 183 -11.96 -20.28 -8.18
N PRO A 184 -13.22 -19.79 -8.18
CA PRO A 184 -13.62 -18.39 -7.99
C PRO A 184 -13.58 -18.00 -6.50
N VAL A 185 -12.87 -16.92 -6.16
CA VAL A 185 -12.68 -16.51 -4.76
C VAL A 185 -13.52 -15.28 -4.45
N HIS A 186 -14.47 -15.40 -3.52
CA HIS A 186 -15.15 -14.24 -2.96
C HIS A 186 -14.20 -13.46 -2.04
N ALA A 187 -14.35 -12.14 -1.96
CA ALA A 187 -13.47 -11.28 -1.15
C ALA A 187 -13.31 -11.75 0.32
N THR A 188 -14.35 -12.38 0.89
CA THR A 188 -14.30 -12.97 2.23
C THR A 188 -13.34 -14.15 2.34
N GLN A 189 -13.34 -15.03 1.35
CA GLN A 189 -12.43 -16.19 1.27
C GLN A 189 -10.97 -15.74 1.08
N MET A 190 -10.74 -14.57 0.46
CA MET A 190 -9.40 -14.00 0.32
C MET A 190 -8.81 -13.64 1.69
N ALA A 191 -9.55 -12.90 2.51
CA ALA A 191 -9.11 -12.53 3.86
C ALA A 191 -8.90 -13.75 4.77
N GLU A 192 -9.72 -14.79 4.62
CA GLU A 192 -9.58 -16.06 5.35
C GLU A 192 -8.35 -16.87 4.90
N SER A 193 -8.08 -16.90 3.60
CA SER A 193 -6.89 -17.54 3.03
C SER A 193 -5.62 -16.85 3.51
N ILE A 194 -5.59 -15.52 3.49
CA ILE A 194 -4.47 -14.74 4.03
C ILE A 194 -4.28 -15.02 5.53
N SER A 195 -5.36 -15.03 6.32
CA SER A 195 -5.31 -15.33 7.76
C SER A 195 -4.75 -16.73 8.04
N THR A 196 -5.20 -17.71 7.26
CA THR A 196 -4.76 -19.11 7.38
C THR A 196 -3.28 -19.26 7.08
N GLN A 197 -2.80 -18.63 5.99
CA GLN A 197 -1.38 -18.66 5.65
C GLN A 197 -0.53 -17.89 6.67
N ALA A 198 -0.98 -16.71 7.11
CA ALA A 198 -0.30 -15.97 8.16
C ALA A 198 -0.08 -16.82 9.43
N LEU A 199 -1.11 -17.53 9.88
CA LEU A 199 -1.03 -18.38 11.07
C LEU A 199 -0.02 -19.52 10.90
N LYS A 200 0.03 -20.17 9.73
CA LYS A 200 1.02 -21.22 9.41
C LYS A 200 2.46 -20.70 9.51
N HIS A 201 2.66 -19.41 9.24
CA HIS A 201 3.94 -18.73 9.36
C HIS A 201 4.18 -18.07 10.74
N GLY A 202 3.37 -18.39 11.75
CA GLY A 202 3.54 -17.88 13.12
C GLY A 202 3.16 -16.41 13.30
N LEU A 203 2.38 -15.87 12.37
CA LEU A 203 1.84 -14.51 12.42
C LEU A 203 0.39 -14.54 12.92
N ARG A 204 0.13 -13.80 14.00
CA ARG A 204 -1.24 -13.49 14.41
C ARG A 204 -1.74 -12.29 13.62
N SER A 205 -2.94 -12.41 13.10
CA SER A 205 -3.63 -11.38 12.35
C SER A 205 -5.07 -11.25 12.84
N GLU A 206 -5.74 -10.22 12.37
CA GLU A 206 -7.19 -10.09 12.52
C GLU A 206 -7.82 -9.70 11.19
N ARG A 207 -9.16 -9.75 11.17
CA ARG A 207 -9.99 -9.30 10.08
C ARG A 207 -10.82 -8.11 10.55
N PRO A 208 -10.42 -6.86 10.24
CA PRO A 208 -11.17 -5.67 10.66
C PRO A 208 -12.62 -5.66 10.17
N ASN A 209 -12.86 -6.28 9.02
CA ASN A 209 -14.16 -6.56 8.45
C ASN A 209 -14.11 -7.89 7.67
N SER A 210 -15.20 -8.27 6.99
CA SER A 210 -15.29 -9.56 6.31
C SER A 210 -14.32 -9.74 5.13
N VAL A 211 -13.86 -8.66 4.49
CA VAL A 211 -13.04 -8.67 3.27
C VAL A 211 -11.60 -8.22 3.49
N ALA A 212 -11.30 -7.70 4.68
CA ALA A 212 -10.02 -7.10 5.01
C ALA A 212 -9.24 -7.92 6.03
N TRP A 213 -7.92 -7.81 5.93
CA TRP A 213 -6.97 -8.48 6.80
C TRP A 213 -5.95 -7.47 7.33
N ARG A 214 -5.43 -7.65 8.54
CA ARG A 214 -4.23 -6.92 8.99
C ARG A 214 -3.31 -7.78 9.86
N PRO A 215 -1.98 -7.58 9.75
CA PRO A 215 -1.02 -8.20 10.66
C PRO A 215 -1.09 -7.52 12.03
N LEU A 216 -1.02 -8.30 13.11
CA LEU A 216 -0.97 -7.76 14.47
C LEU A 216 0.41 -7.94 15.09
N ARG A 217 0.79 -9.19 15.31
CA ARG A 217 2.00 -9.56 16.03
C ARG A 217 2.41 -10.99 15.70
N THR A 218 3.68 -11.29 15.84
CA THR A 218 4.12 -12.69 15.81
C THR A 218 3.65 -13.43 17.07
N VAL A 219 3.73 -14.76 17.07
CA VAL A 219 3.52 -15.59 18.28
C VAL A 219 4.43 -15.19 19.45
N LYS A 220 5.58 -14.56 19.17
CA LYS A 220 6.52 -14.01 20.16
C LYS A 220 6.13 -12.61 20.67
N SER A 221 4.95 -12.11 20.30
CA SER A 221 4.46 -10.76 20.62
C SER A 221 5.31 -9.61 20.05
N ASN A 222 5.90 -9.80 18.87
CA ASN A 222 6.66 -8.75 18.19
C ASN A 222 5.70 -7.75 17.52
N THR A 223 6.02 -6.45 17.58
CA THR A 223 5.20 -5.38 16.98
C THR A 223 5.47 -5.26 15.49
N CYS A 224 4.42 -5.24 14.66
CA CYS A 224 4.55 -4.99 13.23
C CYS A 224 4.97 -3.53 12.97
N LEU A 225 6.02 -3.35 12.17
CA LEU A 225 6.58 -2.05 11.80
C LEU A 225 6.29 -1.67 10.34
N GLY A 226 6.00 -2.65 9.49
CA GLY A 226 5.81 -2.42 8.08
C GLY A 226 5.27 -3.65 7.38
N PHE A 227 4.72 -3.40 6.20
CA PHE A 227 4.04 -4.40 5.40
C PHE A 227 4.35 -4.17 3.93
N CYS A 228 4.51 -5.24 3.16
CA CYS A 228 4.61 -5.18 1.71
C CYS A 228 3.81 -6.34 1.11
N ALA A 229 2.98 -6.02 0.13
CA ALA A 229 2.34 -6.98 -0.75
C ALA A 229 2.94 -6.84 -2.15
N SER A 230 3.21 -7.94 -2.83
CA SER A 230 3.67 -7.96 -4.21
C SER A 230 2.97 -9.04 -5.01
N TRP A 231 2.53 -8.71 -6.22
CA TRP A 231 1.81 -9.64 -7.09
C TRP A 231 2.15 -9.39 -8.56
N HIS A 232 1.86 -10.38 -9.38
CA HIS A 232 1.87 -10.24 -10.83
C HIS A 232 0.53 -9.65 -11.27
N GLY A 233 0.60 -8.57 -12.05
CA GLY A 233 -0.55 -7.89 -12.60
C GLY A 233 -1.38 -8.84 -13.44
N ARG A 234 -2.69 -8.70 -13.28
CA ARG A 234 -3.71 -9.49 -13.95
C ARG A 234 -4.92 -8.57 -14.15
N PRO A 235 -5.54 -8.55 -15.35
CA PRO A 235 -6.65 -7.64 -15.64
C PRO A 235 -7.74 -7.74 -14.57
N GLY A 236 -8.19 -6.59 -14.05
CA GLY A 236 -9.24 -6.51 -13.04
C GLY A 236 -8.83 -6.93 -11.63
N TRP A 237 -7.61 -7.41 -11.39
CA TRP A 237 -7.11 -7.78 -10.07
C TRP A 237 -6.14 -6.76 -9.49
N GLY A 238 -6.18 -6.64 -8.18
CA GLY A 238 -5.38 -5.67 -7.46
C GLY A 238 -5.38 -5.87 -5.96
N ALA A 239 -4.90 -4.84 -5.28
CA ALA A 239 -4.91 -4.80 -3.84
C ALA A 239 -5.20 -3.39 -3.32
N VAL A 240 -5.73 -3.33 -2.10
CA VAL A 240 -5.95 -2.11 -1.33
C VAL A 240 -5.09 -2.17 -0.08
N LEU A 241 -4.38 -1.09 0.18
CA LEU A 241 -3.64 -0.84 1.40
C LEU A 241 -4.28 0.34 2.14
N GLY A 242 -4.84 0.07 3.31
CA GLY A 242 -5.30 1.08 4.25
C GLY A 242 -4.24 1.40 5.30
N LEU A 243 -3.98 2.68 5.53
CA LEU A 243 -3.05 3.18 6.54
C LEU A 243 -3.82 3.85 7.68
N ALA A 244 -3.18 3.95 8.84
CA ALA A 244 -3.83 4.52 10.02
C ALA A 244 -4.11 6.02 9.84
N ASP A 245 -5.31 6.47 10.25
CA ASP A 245 -5.63 7.90 10.30
C ASP A 245 -5.32 8.42 11.71
N HIS A 246 -4.20 9.13 11.87
CA HIS A 246 -3.74 9.67 13.16
C HIS A 246 -4.42 11.01 13.53
N ARG A 247 -5.72 11.15 13.26
CA ARG A 247 -6.49 12.36 13.54
C ARG A 247 -6.71 12.62 15.02
#